data_AF-A0A1I4NYW6-F1
#
_entry.id   AF-A0A1I4NYW6-F1
#
_cell.length_a   1.000
_cell.length_b   1.000
_cell.length_c   1.000
_cell.angle_alpha   90.00
_cell.angle_beta   90.00
_cell.angle_gamma   90.00
#
_symmetry.space_group_name_H-M   'P 1'
#
loop_
_entity.id
_entity.type
_entity.pdbx_description
1 polymer ?
#
loop_
_entity_poly.entity_id
_entity_poly.type
_entity_poly.pdbx_seq_one_letter_code
_entity_poly.pdbx_strand_id
1 'polypeptide(L)'
;MDIPRIIEQYIDLSISIEQLSKVIDMHAFAPPNYSNSVIVCKEHVISVLEKYKRNDVSELDIARWAKFVMVSEWCDYCEENYESITSVVAELEAPLLWDNYVDEDYGELAEFMGKLSPEKADIYINALQQNLEI
;
A
#
# COMPACT_ATOMS: atom_id res chain seq x y z
N MET A 1 -1.85 -23.48 7.05
CA MET A 1 -2.13 -22.04 7.22
C MET A 1 -2.64 -21.57 5.88
N ASP A 2 -3.74 -20.85 5.84
CA ASP A 2 -4.40 -20.45 4.59
C ASP A 2 -3.71 -19.21 4.04
N ILE A 3 -3.04 -19.33 2.88
CA ILE A 3 -2.18 -18.27 2.32
C ILE A 3 -2.96 -16.98 2.05
N PRO A 4 -4.14 -17.01 1.36
CA PRO A 4 -5.01 -15.85 1.21
C PRO A 4 -5.30 -15.12 2.53
N ARG A 5 -5.59 -15.86 3.60
CA ARG A 5 -5.87 -15.26 4.91
C ARG A 5 -4.66 -14.52 5.50
N ILE A 6 -3.45 -15.00 5.27
CA ILE A 6 -2.23 -14.34 5.76
C ILE A 6 -1.96 -13.08 4.95
N ILE A 7 -2.23 -13.11 3.64
CA ILE A 7 -2.15 -11.93 2.78
C ILE A 7 -3.17 -10.90 3.22
N GLU A 8 -4.43 -11.29 3.46
CA GLU A 8 -5.47 -10.41 4.00
C GLU A 8 -5.04 -9.77 5.33
N GLN A 9 -4.44 -10.54 6.24
CA GLN A 9 -3.86 -9.99 7.47
C GLN A 9 -2.77 -8.94 7.21
N TYR A 10 -1.98 -9.09 6.14
CA TYR A 10 -1.00 -8.08 5.75
C TYR A 10 -1.64 -6.88 5.04
N ILE A 11 -2.67 -7.10 4.21
CA ILE A 11 -3.46 -6.04 3.59
C ILE A 11 -4.08 -5.13 4.64
N ASP A 12 -4.53 -5.70 5.75
CA ASP A 12 -5.02 -4.93 6.88
C ASP A 12 -3.91 -4.34 7.75
N LEU A 13 -2.62 -4.59 7.47
CA LEU A 13 -1.49 -4.28 8.37
C LEU A 13 -1.71 -4.81 9.80
N SER A 14 -2.22 -6.03 9.90
CA SER A 14 -2.35 -6.78 11.17
C SER A 14 -1.11 -7.66 11.45
N ILE A 15 -0.30 -7.92 10.42
CA ILE A 15 1.02 -8.54 10.52
C ILE A 15 2.03 -7.69 9.75
N SER A 16 3.31 -7.82 10.09
CA SER A 16 4.39 -7.13 9.38
C SER A 16 4.83 -7.88 8.12
N ILE A 17 5.57 -7.20 7.23
CA ILE A 17 6.14 -7.82 6.04
C ILE A 17 7.15 -8.93 6.38
N GLU A 18 7.85 -8.84 7.52
CA GLU A 18 8.76 -9.87 8.02
C GLU A 18 8.00 -11.12 8.53
N GLN A 19 6.74 -10.97 8.92
CA GLN A 19 5.87 -12.11 9.25
C GLN A 19 5.32 -12.75 7.97
N LEU A 20 4.93 -11.92 6.99
CA LEU A 20 4.47 -12.37 5.68
C LEU A 20 5.56 -13.19 4.94
N SER A 21 6.80 -12.69 4.92
CA SER A 21 7.93 -13.32 4.22
C SER A 21 8.38 -14.68 4.79
N LYS A 22 7.89 -15.06 5.97
CA LYS A 22 8.12 -16.40 6.53
C LYS A 22 7.20 -17.46 5.91
N VAL A 23 6.14 -17.02 5.23
CA VAL A 23 5.09 -17.90 4.71
C VAL A 23 4.99 -17.85 3.20
N ILE A 24 5.16 -16.67 2.61
CA ILE A 24 5.23 -16.51 1.16
C ILE A 24 6.65 -16.16 0.74
N ASP A 25 7.07 -16.71 -0.39
CA ASP A 25 8.26 -16.22 -1.08
C ASP A 25 7.91 -14.86 -1.69
N MET A 26 8.42 -13.78 -1.10
CA MET A 26 8.20 -12.41 -1.56
C MET A 26 8.79 -12.15 -2.96
N HIS A 27 9.63 -13.06 -3.47
CA HIS A 27 10.15 -13.03 -4.84
C HIS A 27 9.26 -13.81 -5.83
N ALA A 28 8.31 -14.62 -5.33
CA ALA A 28 7.28 -15.22 -6.16
C ALA A 28 6.20 -14.16 -6.41
N PHE A 29 6.31 -13.50 -7.57
CA PHE A 29 5.43 -12.42 -8.00
C PHE A 29 3.95 -12.81 -8.09
N ALA A 30 3.63 -14.12 -8.15
CA ALA A 30 2.27 -14.59 -8.36
C ALA A 30 1.87 -15.77 -7.47
N PRO A 31 0.57 -15.86 -7.09
CA PRO A 31 0.01 -17.04 -6.46
C PRO A 31 0.10 -18.25 -7.40
N PRO A 32 0.09 -19.49 -6.85
CA PRO A 32 -0.01 -20.70 -7.67
C PRO A 32 -1.33 -20.82 -8.43
N ASN A 33 -2.36 -20.04 -8.04
CA ASN A 33 -3.65 -19.93 -8.71
C ASN A 33 -4.24 -18.53 -8.47
N TYR A 34 -4.73 -17.87 -9.52
CA TYR A 34 -5.41 -16.57 -9.45
C TYR A 34 -6.62 -16.57 -8.50
N SER A 35 -7.27 -17.70 -8.24
CA SER A 35 -8.34 -17.78 -7.22
C SER A 35 -7.88 -17.49 -5.79
N ASN A 36 -6.56 -17.36 -5.58
CA ASN A 36 -5.95 -17.06 -4.29
C ASN A 36 -5.56 -15.59 -4.15
N SER A 37 -5.88 -14.73 -5.13
CA SER A 37 -5.67 -13.29 -4.99
C SER A 37 -6.61 -12.73 -3.92
N VAL A 38 -6.13 -11.71 -3.21
CA VAL A 38 -6.89 -11.00 -2.19
C VAL A 38 -7.35 -9.67 -2.78
N ILE A 39 -8.65 -9.39 -2.67
CA ILE A 39 -9.25 -8.17 -3.20
C ILE A 39 -9.02 -7.00 -2.24
N VAL A 40 -8.38 -5.95 -2.72
CA VAL A 40 -8.14 -4.70 -2.00
C VAL A 40 -9.24 -3.70 -2.35
N CYS A 41 -10.16 -3.49 -1.41
CA CYS A 41 -11.21 -2.48 -1.48
C CYS A 41 -10.84 -1.22 -0.68
N LYS A 42 -11.58 -0.14 -0.90
CA LYS A 42 -11.32 1.17 -0.25
C LYS A 42 -11.28 1.07 1.27
N GLU A 43 -12.05 0.15 1.87
CA GLU A 43 -12.11 -0.08 3.31
C GLU A 43 -10.75 -0.50 3.87
N HIS A 44 -9.98 -1.33 3.14
CA HIS A 44 -8.63 -1.72 3.54
C HIS A 44 -7.69 -0.52 3.52
N VAL A 45 -7.74 0.29 2.45
CA VAL A 45 -6.89 1.48 2.32
C VAL A 45 -7.21 2.52 3.40
N ILE A 46 -8.50 2.77 3.66
CA ILE A 46 -8.95 3.65 4.74
C ILE A 46 -8.47 3.13 6.09
N SER A 47 -8.58 1.81 6.34
CA SER A 47 -8.12 1.19 7.59
C SER A 47 -6.61 1.41 7.81
N VAL A 48 -5.80 1.24 6.77
CA VAL A 48 -4.35 1.50 6.78
C VAL A 48 -4.04 2.98 7.09
N LEU A 49 -4.73 3.91 6.44
CA LEU A 49 -4.56 5.36 6.67
C LEU A 49 -5.00 5.77 8.09
N GLU A 50 -6.05 5.17 8.62
CA GLU A 50 -6.49 5.41 10.00
C GLU A 50 -5.51 4.82 11.04
N LYS A 51 -4.90 3.66 10.76
CA LYS A 51 -3.79 3.12 11.57
C LYS A 51 -2.59 4.06 11.57
N TYR A 52 -2.25 4.64 10.42
CA TYR A 52 -1.19 5.64 10.33
C TYR A 52 -1.47 6.85 11.22
N LYS A 53 -2.67 7.42 11.12
CA LYS A 53 -3.09 8.59 11.92
C LYS A 53 -3.04 8.32 13.43
N ARG A 54 -3.26 7.08 13.85
CA ARG A 54 -3.13 6.66 15.27
C ARG A 54 -1.69 6.35 15.69
N ASN A 55 -0.73 6.38 14.76
CA ASN A 55 0.65 5.94 14.94
C ASN A 55 0.76 4.43 15.26
N ASP A 56 -0.22 3.62 14.84
CA ASP A 56 -0.17 2.15 14.98
C ASP A 56 0.83 1.53 13.99
N VAL A 57 1.08 2.21 12.87
CA VAL A 57 1.99 1.82 11.80
C VAL A 57 2.85 3.02 11.37
N SER A 58 4.05 2.75 10.88
CA SER A 58 4.94 3.78 10.36
C SER A 58 4.65 4.09 8.89
N GLU A 59 5.15 5.23 8.42
CA GLU A 59 5.11 5.59 7.00
C GLU A 59 5.84 4.56 6.12
N LEU A 60 6.94 3.99 6.62
CA LEU A 60 7.67 2.91 5.95
C LEU A 60 6.82 1.65 5.80
N ASP A 61 6.00 1.32 6.80
CA ASP A 61 5.09 0.16 6.73
C ASP A 61 4.05 0.36 5.63
N ILE A 62 3.49 1.57 5.52
CA ILE A 62 2.50 1.92 4.50
C ILE A 62 3.12 1.89 3.11
N ALA A 63 4.31 2.44 2.94
CA ALA A 63 4.95 2.46 1.63
C ALA A 63 5.30 1.03 1.18
N ARG A 64 5.77 0.16 2.09
CA ARG A 64 6.01 -1.26 1.82
C ARG A 64 4.72 -2.01 1.49
N TRP A 65 3.64 -1.68 2.18
CA TRP A 65 2.30 -2.19 1.90
C TRP A 65 1.83 -1.77 0.50
N ALA A 66 1.93 -0.49 0.16
CA ALA A 66 1.51 0.04 -1.12
C ALA A 66 2.31 -0.58 -2.27
N LYS A 67 3.64 -0.72 -2.10
CA LYS A 67 4.50 -1.44 -3.03
C LYS A 67 4.05 -2.88 -3.24
N PHE A 68 3.79 -3.62 -2.15
CA PHE A 68 3.31 -4.99 -2.26
C PHE A 68 1.99 -5.04 -3.03
N VAL A 69 0.99 -4.24 -2.65
CA VAL A 69 -0.32 -4.21 -3.32
C VAL A 69 -0.20 -3.89 -4.83
N MET A 70 0.73 -3.00 -5.20
CA MET A 70 0.90 -2.57 -6.59
C MET A 70 1.66 -3.57 -7.46
N VAL A 71 2.69 -4.25 -6.93
CA VAL A 71 3.60 -5.10 -7.74
C VAL A 71 3.33 -6.60 -7.63
N SER A 72 2.53 -7.00 -6.65
CA SER A 72 2.26 -8.40 -6.32
C SER A 72 0.99 -8.87 -7.02
N GLU A 73 1.05 -9.96 -7.79
CA GLU A 73 -0.17 -10.59 -8.34
C GLU A 73 -0.95 -11.37 -7.26
N TRP A 74 -0.54 -11.28 -6.00
CA TRP A 74 -1.32 -11.76 -4.85
C TRP A 74 -2.48 -10.84 -4.49
N CYS A 75 -2.55 -9.65 -5.10
CA CYS A 75 -3.56 -8.64 -4.84
C CYS A 75 -4.26 -8.24 -6.13
N ASP A 76 -5.58 -8.12 -6.07
CA ASP A 76 -6.39 -7.46 -7.09
C ASP A 76 -7.14 -6.31 -6.45
N TYR A 77 -7.58 -5.32 -7.22
CA TYR A 77 -8.39 -4.22 -6.72
C TYR A 77 -9.87 -4.53 -6.85
N CYS A 78 -10.66 -4.07 -5.88
CA CYS A 78 -12.11 -4.00 -6.03
C CYS A 78 -12.44 -3.19 -7.31
N GLU A 79 -13.29 -3.74 -8.19
CA GLU A 79 -13.73 -3.02 -9.41
C GLU A 79 -14.45 -1.71 -9.06
N GLU A 80 -15.25 -1.75 -8.00
CA GLU A 80 -15.82 -0.55 -7.41
C GLU A 80 -14.70 0.28 -6.80
N ASN A 81 -14.59 1.54 -7.22
CA ASN A 81 -13.58 2.48 -6.74
C ASN A 81 -12.14 2.21 -7.21
N TYR A 82 -11.95 1.36 -8.23
CA TYR A 82 -10.63 1.02 -8.80
C TYR A 82 -9.71 2.23 -9.00
N GLU A 83 -10.18 3.26 -9.73
CA GLU A 83 -9.38 4.46 -10.03
C GLU A 83 -8.93 5.18 -8.75
N SER A 84 -9.86 5.44 -7.83
CA SER A 84 -9.54 6.09 -6.54
C SER A 84 -8.58 5.26 -5.66
N ILE A 85 -8.73 3.94 -5.65
CA ILE A 85 -7.86 3.05 -4.87
C ILE A 85 -6.45 3.05 -5.46
N THR A 86 -6.34 2.86 -6.77
CA THR A 86 -5.04 2.80 -7.45
C THR A 86 -4.28 4.12 -7.36
N SER A 87 -4.97 5.25 -7.50
CA SER A 87 -4.36 6.59 -7.35
C SER A 87 -3.83 6.82 -5.93
N VAL A 88 -4.60 6.49 -4.88
CA VAL A 88 -4.11 6.58 -3.49
C VAL A 88 -2.95 5.62 -3.22
N VAL A 89 -3.02 4.37 -3.70
CA VAL A 89 -1.93 3.40 -3.50
C VAL A 89 -0.64 3.86 -4.18
N ALA A 90 -0.71 4.43 -5.39
CA ALA A 90 0.46 4.96 -6.08
C ALA A 90 1.12 6.10 -5.30
N GLU A 91 0.32 7.03 -4.77
CA GLU A 91 0.81 8.11 -3.92
C GLU A 91 1.49 7.61 -2.63
N LEU A 92 1.00 6.50 -2.06
CA LEU A 92 1.56 5.90 -0.85
C LEU A 92 2.85 5.12 -1.11
N GLU A 93 3.03 4.58 -2.31
CA GLU A 93 4.25 3.87 -2.71
C GLU A 93 5.40 4.83 -3.04
N ALA A 94 5.06 6.01 -3.57
CA ALA A 94 6.02 6.98 -4.07
C ALA A 94 7.24 7.24 -3.18
N PRO A 95 7.15 7.36 -1.83
CA PRO A 95 8.32 7.53 -0.98
C PRO A 95 9.42 6.46 -1.18
N LEU A 96 9.08 5.22 -1.54
CA LEU A 96 10.05 4.14 -1.77
C LEU A 96 10.70 4.17 -3.16
N LEU A 97 10.13 4.90 -4.13
CA LEU A 97 10.75 5.09 -5.44
C LEU A 97 12.00 5.98 -5.35
N TRP A 98 12.08 6.84 -4.34
CA TRP A 98 13.14 7.83 -4.19
C TRP A 98 14.31 7.38 -3.31
N ASP A 99 14.08 6.50 -2.32
CA ASP A 99 15.12 5.99 -1.42
C ASP A 99 16.12 5.00 -2.08
N ASN A 100 15.97 4.70 -3.38
CA ASN A 100 16.91 3.86 -4.16
C ASN A 100 17.78 4.63 -5.17
N TYR A 101 17.81 5.96 -5.15
CA TYR A 101 18.76 6.75 -5.93
C TYR A 101 19.41 7.83 -5.05
N VAL A 102 20.45 7.43 -4.33
CA VAL A 102 21.48 8.36 -3.85
C VAL A 102 22.77 8.06 -4.62
N ASP A 103 22.77 8.40 -5.91
CA ASP A 103 23.97 8.74 -6.66
C ASP A 103 23.90 10.26 -6.92
N GLU A 104 24.58 11.00 -6.05
CA GLU A 104 25.26 12.30 -6.24
C GLU A 104 24.70 13.40 -7.16
N ASP A 105 23.39 13.56 -7.37
CA ASP A 105 22.87 14.79 -7.98
C ASP A 105 21.48 15.19 -7.47
N TYR A 106 21.44 15.97 -6.38
CA TYR A 106 20.22 16.58 -5.88
C TYR A 106 19.86 17.82 -6.72
N GLY A 107 19.23 17.61 -7.87
CA GLY A 107 18.50 18.63 -8.60
C GLY A 107 17.02 18.64 -8.21
N GLU A 108 16.60 19.63 -7.43
CA GLU A 108 15.24 20.23 -7.40
C GLU A 108 13.99 19.31 -7.49
N LEU A 109 14.01 18.08 -6.98
CA LEU A 109 12.83 17.20 -6.93
C LEU A 109 12.40 16.78 -5.51
N ALA A 110 13.09 17.29 -4.48
CA ALA A 110 12.78 16.98 -3.08
C ALA A 110 11.47 17.61 -2.56
N GLU A 111 10.87 18.55 -3.29
CA GLU A 111 9.70 19.30 -2.80
C GLU A 111 8.33 18.75 -3.23
N PHE A 112 8.24 17.79 -4.17
CA PHE A 112 6.94 17.47 -4.77
C PHE A 112 6.21 16.26 -4.16
N MET A 113 6.88 15.38 -3.42
CA MET A 113 6.21 14.23 -2.78
C MET A 113 6.61 14.16 -1.31
N GLY A 114 6.20 15.19 -0.57
CA GLY A 114 6.45 15.32 0.86
C GLY A 114 5.92 14.13 1.65
N LYS A 115 6.60 13.87 2.76
CA LYS A 115 6.22 12.96 3.85
C LYS A 115 4.69 12.84 3.97
N LEU A 116 4.17 11.61 4.08
CA LEU A 116 2.74 11.39 4.35
C LEU A 116 2.38 12.13 5.64
N SER A 117 1.69 13.26 5.56
CA SER A 117 1.25 13.97 6.76
C SER A 117 -0.13 13.43 7.20
N PRO A 118 -0.54 13.60 8.46
CA PRO A 118 -1.90 13.27 8.89
C PRO A 118 -2.97 13.96 8.04
N GLU A 119 -2.72 15.21 7.63
CA GLU A 119 -3.64 15.97 6.76
C GLU A 119 -3.70 15.38 5.34
N LYS A 120 -2.57 14.90 4.80
CA LYS A 120 -2.54 14.20 3.51
C LYS A 120 -3.31 12.88 3.59
N ALA A 121 -3.16 12.15 4.69
CA ALA A 121 -3.96 10.94 4.95
C ALA A 121 -5.47 11.24 5.03
N ASP A 122 -5.88 12.36 5.64
CA ASP A 122 -7.29 12.79 5.65
C ASP A 122 -7.83 13.11 4.25
N ILE A 123 -7.02 13.74 3.38
CA ILE A 123 -7.38 13.99 1.98
C ILE A 123 -7.62 12.67 1.26
N TYR A 124 -6.75 11.68 1.43
CA TYR A 124 -6.88 10.37 0.80
C TYR A 124 -8.11 9.61 1.31
N ILE A 125 -8.37 9.62 2.61
CA ILE A 125 -9.58 9.00 3.18
C ILE A 125 -10.84 9.64 2.60
N ASN A 126 -10.88 10.97 2.51
CA ASN A 126 -12.01 11.68 1.93
C ASN A 126 -12.21 11.36 0.45
N ALA A 127 -11.12 11.27 -0.32
CA ALA A 127 -11.17 10.88 -1.73
C ALA A 127 -11.75 9.47 -1.91
N LEU A 128 -11.28 8.50 -1.12
CA LEU A 128 -11.79 7.12 -1.13
C LEU A 128 -13.27 7.03 -0.74
N GLN A 129 -13.71 7.79 0.26
CA GLN A 129 -15.10 7.83 0.69
C GLN A 129 -16.04 8.45 -0.37
N GLN A 130 -15.53 9.42 -1.14
CA GLN A 130 -16.28 10.10 -2.20
C GLN A 130 -16.08 9.48 -3.59
N ASN A 131 -15.26 8.42 -3.70
CA ASN A 131 -14.86 7.81 -4.95
C ASN A 131 -14.23 8.81 -5.94
N LEU A 132 -13.31 9.64 -5.44
CA LEU A 132 -12.58 10.62 -6.23
C LEU A 132 -11.16 10.11 -6.50
N GLU A 133 -10.70 10.27 -7.74
CA GLU A 133 -9.29 10.15 -8.10
C GLU A 133 -8.53 11.40 -7.60
N ILE A 134 -7.28 11.21 -7.18
CA ILE A 134 -6.38 12.28 -6.72
C ILE A 134 -5.16 12.42 -7.61
#